data_AF-A0A820CJS1-F1
#
_entry.id   AF-A0A820CJS1-F1
#
_cell.length_a   1.000
_cell.length_b   1.000
_cell.length_c   1.000
_cell.angle_alpha   90.00
_cell.angle_beta   90.00
_cell.angle_gamma   90.00
#
_symmetry.space_group_name_H-M   'P 1'
#
loop_
_entity.id
_entity.type
_entity.pdbx_description
1 polymer ?
#
loop_
_entity_poly.entity_id
_entity_poly.type
_entity_poly.pdbx_seq_one_letter_code
_entity_poly.pdbx_strand_id
1 'polypeptide(L)'
;MTTRISEMSQDNIDQQEDLNKLRNMLLKSNYLLKEIEELIKQTCQEFKSNKNKSNDKNDDIAGQIKDKNNDEFICSLTLPYVPGIEVLKRRLEKKLKIKLFFSYPYKLQSQFNQSLKVPSKSVIYQIPCSCKETYVGQTKVGIDNRTKQHSKAINDDENNSNSEMVKHFQEKKFQCLFDTNDAFIIEEEKDYWKRRTKEAIYSIISESVNTHDEINAA
;
A
#
# COMPACT_ATOMS: atom_id res chain seq x y z
N MET A 1 33.42 17.24 -49.96
CA MET A 1 31.95 17.12 -50.03
C MET A 1 31.36 18.20 -49.14
N THR A 2 30.83 19.25 -49.76
CA THR A 2 30.29 20.45 -49.10
C THR A 2 28.79 20.31 -48.78
N THR A 3 28.26 21.25 -48.01
CA THR A 3 26.82 21.53 -47.79
C THR A 3 25.95 20.37 -47.27
N ARG A 4 25.90 20.24 -45.93
CA ARG A 4 24.67 19.95 -45.17
C ARG A 4 24.75 20.50 -43.73
N ILE A 5 25.33 21.70 -43.62
CA ILE A 5 25.37 22.55 -42.43
C ILE A 5 24.92 23.92 -42.93
N SER A 6 24.04 24.57 -42.17
CA SER A 6 23.20 25.74 -42.54
C SER A 6 21.93 25.36 -43.33
N GLU A 7 20.82 26.02 -42.95
CA GLU A 7 19.44 25.81 -43.42
C GLU A 7 18.86 24.44 -42.99
N MET A 8 17.73 24.32 -42.27
CA MET A 8 16.64 25.23 -41.86
C MET A 8 16.28 24.86 -40.39
N SER A 9 16.03 25.73 -39.41
CA SER A 9 15.23 26.97 -39.34
C SER A 9 13.72 26.78 -39.49
N GLN A 10 12.99 27.66 -38.77
CA GLN A 10 11.53 27.69 -38.54
C GLN A 10 11.01 26.55 -37.63
N ASP A 11 9.99 26.75 -36.77
CA ASP A 11 9.47 28.04 -36.24
C ASP A 11 8.85 27.95 -34.82
N ASN A 12 8.51 29.12 -34.24
CA ASN A 12 7.68 29.32 -33.04
C ASN A 12 6.26 28.72 -33.21
N ILE A 13 5.83 28.58 -34.47
CA ILE A 13 4.54 28.00 -34.88
C ILE A 13 4.45 26.52 -34.50
N ASP A 14 5.46 25.71 -34.80
CA ASP A 14 5.45 24.25 -34.52
C ASP A 14 5.34 23.98 -33.01
N GLN A 15 6.03 24.78 -32.19
CA GLN A 15 5.94 24.69 -30.73
C GLN A 15 4.54 25.08 -30.23
N GLN A 16 3.90 26.07 -30.86
CA GLN A 16 2.54 26.47 -30.55
C GLN A 16 1.52 25.41 -31.01
N GLU A 17 1.75 24.72 -32.13
CA GLU A 17 0.92 23.60 -32.58
C GLU A 17 1.00 22.41 -31.61
N ASP A 18 2.20 22.02 -31.17
CA ASP A 18 2.37 20.95 -30.17
C ASP A 18 1.74 21.31 -28.81
N LEU A 19 1.81 22.58 -28.37
CA LEU A 19 1.10 23.05 -27.18
C LEU A 19 -0.42 23.04 -27.36
N ASN A 20 -0.93 23.46 -28.53
CA ASN A 20 -2.36 23.40 -28.85
C ASN A 20 -2.87 21.95 -28.88
N LYS A 21 -2.04 21.03 -29.41
CA LYS A 21 -2.32 19.59 -29.45
C LYS A 21 -2.36 18.98 -28.05
N LEU A 22 -1.42 19.36 -27.18
CA LEU A 22 -1.42 18.98 -25.75
C LEU A 22 -2.69 19.50 -25.03
N ARG A 23 -3.04 20.79 -25.21
CA ARG A 23 -4.27 21.39 -24.64
C ARG A 23 -5.52 20.64 -25.08
N ASN A 24 -5.61 20.28 -26.36
CA ASN A 24 -6.72 19.51 -26.92
C ASN A 24 -6.78 18.06 -26.40
N MET A 25 -5.66 17.43 -26.09
CA MET A 25 -5.64 16.10 -25.45
C MET A 25 -6.15 16.19 -24.00
N LEU A 26 -5.67 17.16 -23.21
CA LEU A 26 -6.09 17.35 -21.82
C LEU A 26 -7.58 17.71 -21.71
N LEU A 27 -8.08 18.56 -22.61
CA LEU A 27 -9.52 18.85 -22.74
C LEU A 27 -10.36 17.60 -23.03
N LYS A 28 -9.94 16.74 -23.96
CA LYS A 28 -10.63 15.46 -24.25
C LYS A 28 -10.60 14.48 -23.07
N SER A 29 -9.64 14.61 -22.16
CA SER A 29 -9.57 13.88 -20.91
C SER A 29 -10.37 14.53 -19.77
N ASN A 30 -11.23 15.51 -20.06
CA ASN A 30 -12.17 16.15 -19.14
C ASN A 30 -11.49 16.94 -17.99
N TYR A 31 -10.26 17.42 -18.19
CA TYR A 31 -9.56 18.30 -17.26
C TYR A 31 -10.11 19.74 -17.33
N LEU A 32 -10.08 20.43 -16.19
CA LEU A 32 -10.53 21.83 -16.10
C LEU A 32 -9.57 22.76 -16.84
N LEU A 33 -10.10 23.61 -17.72
CA LEU A 33 -9.32 24.57 -18.52
C LEU A 33 -8.38 25.45 -17.70
N LYS A 34 -8.82 25.90 -16.51
CA LYS A 34 -8.01 26.73 -15.61
C LYS A 34 -6.73 26.03 -15.16
N GLU A 35 -6.82 24.75 -14.77
CA GLU A 35 -5.67 23.98 -14.29
C GLU A 35 -4.65 23.73 -15.42
N ILE A 36 -5.13 23.50 -16.64
CA ILE A 36 -4.29 23.35 -17.84
C ILE A 36 -3.51 24.65 -18.11
N GLU A 37 -4.19 25.80 -18.04
CA GLU A 37 -3.58 27.11 -18.30
C GLU A 37 -2.60 27.53 -17.19
N GLU A 38 -2.90 27.23 -15.92
CA GLU A 38 -2.00 27.45 -14.79
C GLU A 38 -0.73 26.60 -14.90
N LEU A 39 -0.85 25.30 -15.23
CA LEU A 39 0.30 24.41 -15.43
C LEU A 39 1.21 24.87 -16.57
N ILE A 40 0.65 25.27 -17.72
CA ILE A 40 1.43 25.80 -18.84
C ILE A 40 2.16 27.08 -18.42
N LYS A 41 1.48 27.99 -17.71
CA LYS A 41 2.05 29.26 -17.24
C LYS A 41 3.19 29.05 -16.24
N GLN A 42 3.01 28.15 -15.26
CA GLN A 42 4.04 27.78 -14.28
C GLN A 42 5.28 27.20 -14.99
N THR A 43 5.08 26.21 -15.86
CA THR A 43 6.17 25.58 -16.63
C THR A 43 6.96 26.59 -17.47
N CYS A 44 6.28 27.52 -18.15
CA CYS A 44 6.94 28.58 -18.92
C CYS A 44 7.69 29.61 -18.05
N GLN A 45 7.29 29.82 -16.80
CA GLN A 45 7.97 30.72 -15.85
C GLN A 45 9.23 30.07 -15.25
N GLU A 46 9.19 28.78 -14.91
CA GLU A 46 10.34 28.03 -14.42
C GLU A 46 11.47 27.95 -15.46
N PHE A 47 11.12 27.74 -16.74
CA PHE A 47 12.08 27.76 -17.85
C PHE A 47 12.83 29.09 -18.01
N LYS A 48 12.15 30.22 -17.78
CA LYS A 48 12.79 31.56 -17.82
C LYS A 48 13.72 31.78 -16.63
N SER A 49 13.29 31.35 -15.43
CA SER A 49 14.07 31.50 -14.20
C SER A 49 15.36 30.66 -14.20
N ASN A 50 15.32 29.44 -14.72
CA ASN A 50 16.51 28.58 -14.78
C ASN A 50 17.58 29.08 -15.76
N LYS A 51 17.19 29.70 -16.89
CA LYS A 51 18.14 30.25 -17.86
C LYS A 51 18.98 31.41 -17.31
N ASN A 52 18.47 32.13 -16.31
CA ASN A 52 19.18 33.21 -15.63
C ASN A 52 20.12 32.72 -14.51
N LYS A 53 20.03 31.45 -14.10
CA LYS A 53 20.75 30.90 -12.94
C LYS A 53 22.09 30.25 -13.29
N SER A 54 22.37 30.06 -14.59
CA SER A 54 23.54 29.33 -15.10
C SER A 54 24.79 30.18 -15.35
N ASN A 55 24.75 31.49 -15.06
CA ASN A 55 25.86 32.41 -15.36
C ASN A 55 26.80 32.68 -14.17
N ASP A 56 26.44 32.25 -12.95
CA ASP A 56 27.24 32.49 -11.72
C ASP A 56 27.55 31.18 -10.99
N LYS A 57 28.78 30.67 -11.19
CA LYS A 57 29.71 30.07 -10.19
C LYS A 57 30.64 29.04 -10.82
N ASN A 58 31.93 29.37 -10.82
CA ASN A 58 33.02 28.41 -10.96
C ASN A 58 33.58 28.03 -9.58
N ASP A 59 34.50 27.06 -9.61
CA ASP A 59 35.55 26.73 -8.64
C ASP A 59 35.21 25.79 -7.44
N ASP A 60 35.74 24.57 -7.62
CA ASP A 60 36.56 23.81 -6.67
C ASP A 60 36.05 22.59 -5.85
N ILE A 61 37.01 21.65 -5.76
CA ILE A 61 37.19 20.46 -4.90
C ILE A 61 36.57 19.13 -5.37
N ALA A 62 37.47 18.16 -5.61
CA ALA A 62 37.21 16.83 -6.15
C ALA A 62 37.32 15.69 -5.11
N GLY A 63 36.62 14.58 -5.36
CA GLY A 63 36.71 13.31 -4.62
C GLY A 63 35.64 12.30 -5.09
N GLN A 64 35.81 11.64 -6.25
CA GLN A 64 36.45 10.32 -6.42
C GLN A 64 35.69 9.15 -5.73
N ILE A 65 35.27 8.03 -6.36
CA ILE A 65 35.17 7.53 -7.77
C ILE A 65 34.04 6.42 -7.74
N LYS A 66 33.25 6.04 -8.77
CA LYS A 66 33.57 5.14 -9.91
C LYS A 66 32.42 5.03 -10.94
N ASP A 67 32.65 5.56 -12.13
CA ASP A 67 32.48 4.93 -13.46
C ASP A 67 31.24 4.05 -13.78
N LYS A 68 30.26 4.61 -14.51
CA LYS A 68 30.23 4.53 -16.00
C LYS A 68 29.05 5.29 -16.63
N ASN A 69 29.37 5.98 -17.74
CA ASN A 69 28.47 6.74 -18.62
C ASN A 69 27.91 8.05 -18.04
N ASN A 70 28.74 9.09 -18.01
CA ASN A 70 28.30 10.48 -17.88
C ASN A 70 27.63 10.95 -19.18
N ASP A 71 26.39 10.51 -19.42
CA ASP A 71 25.43 11.38 -20.08
C ASP A 71 24.92 12.35 -19.01
N GLU A 72 25.55 13.53 -18.91
CA GLU A 72 25.06 14.60 -18.04
C GLU A 72 23.62 14.95 -18.44
N PHE A 73 22.68 14.61 -17.57
CA PHE A 73 21.28 14.93 -17.75
C PHE A 73 21.07 16.42 -17.39
N ILE A 74 20.77 17.24 -18.40
CA ILE A 74 20.68 18.70 -18.31
C ILE A 74 19.59 19.15 -17.32
N CYS A 75 18.53 18.35 -17.18
CA CYS A 75 17.41 18.62 -16.28
C CYS A 75 16.71 17.33 -15.85
N SER A 76 16.06 17.35 -14.69
CA SER A 76 15.11 16.33 -14.24
C SER A 76 13.67 16.85 -14.26
N LEU A 77 12.76 16.08 -14.85
CA LEU A 77 11.34 16.44 -14.97
C LEU A 77 10.47 15.35 -14.35
N THR A 78 9.47 15.74 -13.55
CA THR A 78 8.50 14.83 -12.95
C THR A 78 7.12 15.03 -13.61
N LEU A 79 6.55 13.99 -14.21
CA LEU A 79 5.25 14.03 -14.89
C LEU A 79 4.29 12.94 -14.39
N PRO A 80 2.96 13.15 -14.46
CA PRO A 80 1.99 12.09 -14.20
C PRO A 80 2.20 10.90 -15.16
N TYR A 81 2.25 9.67 -14.62
CA TYR A 81 2.30 8.46 -15.44
C TYR A 81 1.01 8.27 -16.25
N VAL A 82 1.18 8.10 -17.57
CA VAL A 82 0.10 7.78 -18.52
C VAL A 82 0.55 6.60 -19.40
N PRO A 83 -0.25 5.55 -19.63
CA PRO A 83 0.14 4.43 -20.49
C PRO A 83 0.65 4.90 -21.87
N GLY A 84 1.80 4.40 -22.30
CA GLY A 84 2.46 4.77 -23.56
C GLY A 84 3.51 5.89 -23.45
N ILE A 85 3.56 6.64 -22.34
CA ILE A 85 4.56 7.72 -22.13
C ILE A 85 6.02 7.21 -22.05
N GLU A 86 6.20 5.90 -21.87
CA GLU A 86 7.50 5.20 -21.87
C GLU A 86 8.29 5.39 -23.17
N VAL A 87 7.58 5.48 -24.30
CA VAL A 87 8.18 5.74 -25.62
C VAL A 87 8.73 7.18 -25.68
N LEU A 88 8.03 8.13 -25.05
CA LEU A 88 8.49 9.52 -24.93
C LEU A 88 9.67 9.61 -23.97
N LYS A 89 9.64 8.93 -22.81
CA LYS A 89 10.79 8.86 -21.89
C LYS A 89 12.06 8.39 -22.58
N ARG A 90 12.01 7.27 -23.31
CA ARG A 90 13.17 6.76 -24.08
C ARG A 90 13.68 7.74 -25.14
N ARG A 91 12.80 8.58 -25.72
CA ARG A 91 13.20 9.63 -26.68
C ARG A 91 13.82 10.84 -25.99
N LEU A 92 13.24 11.30 -24.87
CA LEU A 92 13.69 12.47 -24.12
C LEU A 92 15.03 12.22 -23.40
N GLU A 93 15.19 11.04 -22.80
CA GLU A 93 16.45 10.63 -22.16
C GLU A 93 17.58 10.50 -23.19
N LYS A 94 17.32 9.90 -24.36
CA LYS A 94 18.35 9.70 -25.41
C LYS A 94 18.65 10.91 -26.28
N LYS A 95 17.66 11.76 -26.61
CA LYS A 95 17.85 12.91 -27.52
C LYS A 95 18.16 14.22 -26.81
N LEU A 96 17.58 14.45 -25.63
CA LEU A 96 17.68 15.75 -24.93
C LEU A 96 18.46 15.66 -23.62
N LYS A 97 18.89 14.46 -23.21
CA LYS A 97 19.49 14.19 -21.90
C LYS A 97 18.64 14.79 -20.77
N ILE A 98 17.31 14.57 -20.80
CA ILE A 98 16.41 14.97 -19.71
C ILE A 98 15.98 13.70 -18.95
N LYS A 99 16.24 13.64 -17.64
CA LYS A 99 15.92 12.48 -16.82
C LYS A 99 14.47 12.57 -16.36
N LEU A 100 13.64 11.61 -16.78
CA LEU A 100 12.20 11.72 -16.63
C LEU A 100 11.68 10.78 -15.53
N PHE A 101 11.19 11.37 -14.45
CA PHE A 101 10.54 10.70 -13.33
C PHE A 101 9.03 10.72 -13.52
N PHE A 102 8.35 9.63 -13.18
CA PHE A 102 6.90 9.61 -13.21
C PHE A 102 6.35 9.70 -11.79
N SER A 103 5.66 10.80 -11.49
CA SER A 103 4.69 10.79 -10.39
C SER A 103 3.54 9.90 -10.86
N TYR A 104 3.22 8.85 -10.11
CA TYR A 104 2.01 8.11 -10.43
C TYR A 104 0.82 8.97 -9.99
N PRO A 105 -0.15 9.31 -10.86
CA PRO A 105 -1.29 10.10 -10.43
C PRO A 105 -2.00 9.34 -9.31
N TYR A 106 -2.41 10.06 -8.26
CA TYR A 106 -3.21 9.49 -7.18
C TYR A 106 -4.39 8.75 -7.79
N LYS A 107 -4.36 7.40 -7.77
CA LYS A 107 -5.51 6.58 -8.15
C LYS A 107 -6.71 7.15 -7.38
N LEU A 108 -7.87 7.22 -8.02
CA LEU A 108 -9.14 7.41 -7.30
C LEU A 108 -9.22 6.44 -6.11
N GLN A 109 -8.77 5.19 -6.30
CA GLN A 109 -8.59 4.19 -5.24
C GLN A 109 -7.76 4.67 -4.02
N SER A 110 -6.74 5.51 -4.19
CA SER A 110 -5.96 6.10 -3.07
C SER A 110 -6.68 7.24 -2.36
N GLN A 111 -7.60 7.94 -3.04
CA GLN A 111 -8.45 8.99 -2.47
C GLN A 111 -9.72 8.41 -1.82
N PHE A 112 -10.28 7.33 -2.38
CA PHE A 112 -11.40 6.56 -1.81
C PHE A 112 -10.97 5.62 -0.68
N ASN A 113 -9.71 5.16 -0.64
CA ASN A 113 -9.13 4.45 0.51
C ASN A 113 -8.75 5.41 1.67
N GLN A 114 -9.56 6.45 1.92
CA GLN A 114 -9.53 7.17 3.17
C GLN A 114 -10.05 6.27 4.30
N SER A 115 -9.17 5.43 4.83
CA SER A 115 -9.31 4.80 6.15
C SER A 115 -10.71 4.24 6.44
N LEU A 116 -11.24 3.38 5.56
CA LEU A 116 -12.01 2.25 6.09
C LEU A 116 -11.06 1.53 7.03
N LYS A 117 -11.26 1.71 8.34
CA LYS A 117 -10.47 1.04 9.38
C LYS A 117 -10.67 -0.44 9.17
N VAL A 118 -9.73 -1.08 8.47
CA VAL A 118 -9.75 -2.53 8.28
C VAL A 118 -9.73 -3.12 9.68
N PRO A 119 -10.79 -3.85 10.11
CA PRO A 119 -10.88 -4.36 11.47
C PRO A 119 -9.64 -5.20 11.74
N SER A 120 -9.12 -5.11 12.96
CA SER A 120 -7.87 -5.80 13.29
C SER A 120 -8.07 -7.30 13.04
N LYS A 121 -7.17 -7.92 12.28
CA LYS A 121 -7.11 -9.39 12.20
C LYS A 121 -6.61 -10.01 13.51
N SER A 122 -6.08 -9.18 14.40
CA SER A 122 -5.53 -9.53 15.69
C SER A 122 -6.53 -9.18 16.79
N VAL A 123 -7.27 -10.18 17.26
CA VAL A 123 -8.40 -10.03 18.19
C VAL A 123 -8.45 -11.15 19.22
N ILE A 124 -9.11 -10.84 20.33
CA ILE A 124 -9.57 -11.76 21.36
C ILE A 124 -11.07 -11.93 21.14
N TYR A 125 -11.55 -13.16 21.16
CA TYR A 125 -12.93 -13.50 20.83
C TYR A 125 -13.47 -14.57 21.77
N GLN A 126 -14.78 -14.65 21.90
CA GLN A 126 -15.50 -15.64 22.69
C GLN A 126 -16.41 -16.47 21.77
N ILE A 127 -16.55 -17.76 22.05
CA ILE A 127 -17.52 -18.64 21.41
C ILE A 127 -18.39 -19.29 22.50
N PRO A 128 -19.72 -19.14 22.48
CA PRO A 128 -20.62 -19.79 23.42
C PRO A 128 -20.80 -21.29 23.09
N CYS A 129 -20.97 -22.11 24.12
CA CYS A 129 -21.40 -23.50 24.00
C CYS A 129 -22.87 -23.66 24.44
N SER A 130 -23.58 -24.62 23.86
CA SER A 130 -24.96 -24.93 24.26
C SER A 130 -25.10 -25.40 25.72
N CYS A 131 -24.01 -25.80 26.38
CA CYS A 131 -23.97 -26.12 27.81
C CYS A 131 -23.83 -24.91 28.74
N LYS A 132 -23.83 -23.68 28.21
CA LYS A 132 -23.59 -22.38 28.89
C LYS A 132 -22.15 -22.07 29.27
N GLU A 133 -21.21 -23.01 29.10
CA GLU A 133 -19.78 -22.71 29.18
C GLU A 133 -19.34 -21.94 27.92
N THR A 134 -18.22 -21.24 27.99
CA THR A 134 -17.71 -20.43 26.88
C THR A 134 -16.24 -20.69 26.62
N TYR A 135 -15.79 -20.52 25.37
CA TYR A 135 -14.39 -20.62 24.97
C TYR A 135 -13.87 -19.23 24.62
N VAL A 136 -12.68 -18.84 25.11
CA VAL A 136 -12.09 -17.52 24.84
C VAL A 136 -10.80 -17.69 24.04
N GLY A 137 -10.79 -17.34 22.77
CA GLY A 137 -9.62 -17.54 21.91
C GLY A 137 -8.92 -16.26 21.52
N GLN A 138 -7.67 -16.39 21.06
CA GLN A 138 -6.99 -15.35 20.28
C GLN A 138 -6.68 -15.77 18.83
N THR A 139 -6.68 -14.80 17.94
CA THR A 139 -6.27 -14.97 16.53
C THR A 139 -5.44 -13.78 16.07
N LYS A 140 -4.54 -14.01 15.11
CA LYS A 140 -3.81 -13.00 14.33
C LYS A 140 -4.28 -12.97 12.87
N VAL A 141 -4.98 -14.02 12.43
CA VAL A 141 -5.31 -14.29 11.02
C VAL A 141 -6.69 -13.73 10.65
N GLY A 142 -7.48 -13.29 11.63
CA GLY A 142 -8.89 -12.95 11.53
C GLY A 142 -9.76 -13.99 12.24
N ILE A 143 -10.97 -13.59 12.64
CA ILE A 143 -11.92 -14.46 13.34
C ILE A 143 -12.49 -15.51 12.39
N ASP A 144 -13.00 -15.14 11.21
CA ASP A 144 -13.61 -16.04 10.22
C ASP A 144 -12.73 -17.26 9.88
N ASN A 145 -11.41 -17.03 9.74
CA ASN A 145 -10.47 -18.09 9.40
C ASN A 145 -10.15 -19.00 10.60
N ARG A 146 -10.21 -18.46 11.82
CA ARG A 146 -10.05 -19.22 13.06
C ARG A 146 -11.31 -20.03 13.38
N THR A 147 -12.48 -19.43 13.23
CA THR A 147 -13.81 -20.06 13.28
C THR A 147 -13.88 -21.28 12.34
N LYS A 148 -13.42 -21.14 11.10
CA LYS A 148 -13.34 -22.26 10.12
C LYS A 148 -12.33 -23.35 10.50
N GLN A 149 -11.25 -23.01 11.20
CA GLN A 149 -10.32 -24.02 11.74
C GLN A 149 -10.98 -24.81 12.88
N HIS A 150 -11.69 -24.12 13.77
CA HIS A 150 -12.39 -24.74 14.90
C HIS A 150 -13.56 -25.62 14.43
N SER A 151 -14.40 -25.15 13.52
CA SER A 151 -15.50 -25.96 12.99
C SER A 151 -15.00 -27.20 12.25
N LYS A 152 -13.88 -27.09 11.52
CA LYS A 152 -13.22 -28.26 10.93
C LYS A 152 -12.68 -29.22 12.00
N ALA A 153 -11.97 -28.74 13.01
CA ALA A 153 -11.41 -29.58 14.07
C ALA A 153 -12.48 -30.31 14.90
N ILE A 154 -13.67 -29.70 15.07
CA ILE A 154 -14.84 -30.35 15.69
C ILE A 154 -15.43 -31.41 14.75
N ASN A 155 -15.62 -31.10 13.46
CA ASN A 155 -16.22 -32.03 12.50
C ASN A 155 -15.34 -33.25 12.17
N ASP A 156 -14.01 -33.09 12.22
CA ASP A 156 -13.06 -34.17 11.92
C ASP A 156 -12.88 -35.15 13.12
N ASP A 157 -13.51 -34.86 14.28
CA ASP A 157 -13.47 -35.66 15.53
C ASP A 157 -12.06 -36.18 15.87
N GLU A 158 -11.05 -35.31 15.73
CA GLU A 158 -9.66 -35.68 15.96
C GLU A 158 -9.44 -36.08 17.43
N ASN A 159 -9.39 -37.39 17.70
CA ASN A 159 -9.18 -38.02 19.00
C ASN A 159 -7.88 -37.58 19.74
N ASN A 160 -7.04 -36.76 19.12
CA ASN A 160 -5.84 -36.18 19.71
C ASN A 160 -5.70 -34.68 19.37
N SER A 161 -6.82 -33.97 19.21
CA SER A 161 -6.81 -32.53 18.93
C SER A 161 -6.30 -31.74 20.14
N ASN A 162 -5.39 -30.79 19.88
CA ASN A 162 -4.99 -29.80 20.88
C ASN A 162 -6.05 -28.71 21.10
N SER A 163 -7.18 -28.73 20.38
CA SER A 163 -8.26 -27.78 20.57
C SER A 163 -9.07 -28.10 21.83
N GLU A 164 -9.09 -27.15 22.77
CA GLU A 164 -9.84 -27.24 24.03
C GLU A 164 -11.35 -27.38 23.79
N MET A 165 -11.86 -26.81 22.70
CA MET A 165 -13.25 -26.98 22.26
C MET A 165 -13.58 -28.45 21.94
N VAL A 166 -12.64 -29.19 21.35
CA VAL A 166 -12.80 -30.62 21.02
C VAL A 166 -12.66 -31.48 22.27
N LYS A 167 -11.73 -31.15 23.18
CA LYS A 167 -11.61 -31.82 24.49
C LYS A 167 -12.89 -31.68 25.30
N HIS A 168 -13.42 -30.47 25.45
CA HIS A 168 -14.71 -30.23 26.10
C HIS A 168 -15.85 -31.03 25.44
N PHE A 169 -15.90 -31.09 24.11
CA PHE A 169 -16.91 -31.87 23.38
C PHE A 169 -16.86 -33.37 23.72
N GLN A 170 -15.65 -33.94 23.81
CA GLN A 170 -15.41 -35.32 24.21
C GLN A 170 -15.74 -35.57 25.70
N GLU A 171 -15.32 -34.68 26.61
CA GLU A 171 -15.58 -34.76 28.05
C GLU A 171 -17.09 -34.73 28.36
N LYS A 172 -17.84 -33.86 27.67
CA LYS A 172 -19.30 -33.77 27.75
C LYS A 172 -20.01 -34.85 26.91
N LYS A 173 -19.30 -35.87 26.43
CA LYS A 173 -19.82 -37.02 25.67
C LYS A 173 -20.68 -36.62 24.47
N PHE A 174 -20.23 -35.64 23.69
CA PHE A 174 -20.88 -35.15 22.48
C PHE A 174 -22.28 -34.51 22.71
N GLN A 175 -22.61 -34.11 23.96
CA GLN A 175 -23.94 -33.58 24.32
C GLN A 175 -24.11 -32.07 24.11
N CYS A 176 -23.04 -31.33 23.84
CA CYS A 176 -23.08 -29.89 23.66
C CYS A 176 -22.13 -29.43 22.56
N LEU A 177 -22.51 -28.38 21.82
CA LEU A 177 -21.73 -27.88 20.68
C LEU A 177 -21.43 -26.40 20.87
N PHE A 178 -20.23 -25.99 20.48
CA PHE A 178 -19.89 -24.57 20.33
C PHE A 178 -20.49 -24.05 19.03
N ASP A 179 -21.31 -22.99 19.09
CA ASP A 179 -21.76 -22.34 17.86
C ASP A 179 -20.67 -21.41 17.36
N THR A 180 -19.85 -21.95 16.46
CA THR A 180 -18.73 -21.23 15.85
C THR A 180 -19.17 -19.99 15.04
N ASN A 181 -20.45 -19.87 14.66
CA ASN A 181 -20.98 -18.70 13.97
C ASN A 181 -21.27 -17.54 14.94
N ASP A 182 -21.66 -17.83 16.17
CA ASP A 182 -21.90 -16.85 17.25
C ASP A 182 -20.60 -16.37 17.93
N ALA A 183 -19.48 -16.37 17.19
CA ALA A 183 -18.19 -15.93 17.68
C ALA A 183 -18.14 -14.39 17.83
N PHE A 184 -18.06 -13.91 19.07
CA PHE A 184 -18.07 -12.49 19.42
C PHE A 184 -16.65 -11.96 19.65
N ILE A 185 -16.32 -10.76 19.14
CA ILE A 185 -15.03 -10.10 19.39
C ILE A 185 -15.10 -9.32 20.71
N ILE A 186 -14.29 -9.71 21.69
CA ILE A 186 -14.16 -9.00 22.97
C ILE A 186 -13.30 -7.74 22.79
N GLU A 187 -12.11 -7.88 22.21
CA GLU A 187 -11.14 -6.78 22.11
C GLU A 187 -10.19 -6.95 20.91
N GLU A 188 -9.81 -5.84 20.27
CA GLU A 188 -8.73 -5.81 19.28
C GLU A 188 -7.37 -5.55 19.95
N GLU A 189 -6.41 -6.47 19.82
CA GLU A 189 -5.04 -6.26 20.33
C GLU A 189 -4.02 -6.79 19.31
N LYS A 190 -3.09 -5.92 18.90
CA LYS A 190 -2.08 -6.23 17.88
C LYS A 190 -0.87 -6.90 18.48
N ASP A 191 -0.44 -6.46 19.66
CA ASP A 191 0.72 -7.02 20.36
C ASP A 191 0.45 -8.47 20.78
N TYR A 192 1.40 -9.38 20.53
CA TYR A 192 1.20 -10.80 20.83
C TYR A 192 1.16 -11.09 22.33
N TRP A 193 2.04 -10.47 23.11
CA TRP A 193 2.12 -10.71 24.55
C TRP A 193 0.93 -10.11 25.26
N LYS A 194 0.58 -8.85 24.96
CA LYS A 194 -0.62 -8.22 25.52
C LYS A 194 -1.89 -9.00 25.18
N ARG A 195 -2.02 -9.47 23.93
CA ARG A 195 -3.18 -10.26 23.52
C ARG A 195 -3.27 -11.59 24.27
N ARG A 196 -2.14 -12.29 24.48
CA ARG A 196 -2.09 -13.52 25.27
C ARG A 196 -2.44 -13.28 26.74
N THR A 197 -1.88 -12.23 27.36
CA THR A 197 -2.20 -11.87 28.75
C THR A 197 -3.68 -11.49 28.91
N LYS A 198 -4.23 -10.68 28.00
CA LYS A 198 -5.64 -10.30 28.00
C LYS A 198 -6.56 -11.51 27.77
N GLU A 199 -6.21 -12.42 26.86
CA GLU A 199 -6.98 -13.64 26.60
C GLU A 199 -7.06 -14.54 27.84
N ALA A 200 -5.96 -14.70 28.60
CA ALA A 200 -5.98 -15.38 29.90
C ALA A 200 -6.85 -14.64 30.95
N ILE A 201 -6.78 -13.30 31.01
CA ILE A 201 -7.64 -12.51 31.91
C ILE A 201 -9.12 -12.68 31.56
N TYR A 202 -9.48 -12.60 30.28
CA TYR A 202 -10.86 -12.80 29.83
C TYR A 202 -11.35 -14.24 30.06
N SER A 203 -10.49 -15.24 29.85
CA SER A 203 -10.76 -16.65 30.17
C SER A 203 -11.17 -16.85 31.63
N ILE A 204 -10.49 -16.17 32.57
CA ILE A 204 -10.82 -16.21 34.00
C ILE A 204 -12.15 -15.48 34.28
N ILE A 205 -12.35 -14.29 33.69
CA ILE A 205 -13.56 -13.47 33.91
C ILE A 205 -14.83 -14.16 33.37
N SER A 206 -14.72 -14.90 32.27
CA SER A 206 -15.85 -15.56 31.62
C SER A 206 -16.04 -17.03 32.02
N GLU A 207 -15.31 -17.51 33.04
CA GLU A 207 -15.28 -18.92 33.47
C GLU A 207 -15.14 -19.88 32.27
N SER A 208 -14.16 -19.61 31.39
CA SER A 208 -14.02 -20.32 30.13
C SER A 208 -13.48 -21.74 30.28
N VAL A 209 -13.73 -22.58 29.28
CA VAL A 209 -13.17 -23.94 29.17
C VAL A 209 -11.65 -24.00 28.88
N ASN A 210 -10.98 -22.86 28.79
CA ASN A 210 -9.56 -22.80 28.45
C ASN A 210 -8.68 -23.38 29.57
N THR A 211 -7.85 -24.34 29.21
CA THR A 211 -6.79 -24.92 30.04
C THR A 211 -5.51 -24.11 29.88
N HIS A 212 -5.41 -23.02 30.64
CA HIS A 212 -4.15 -22.29 30.75
C HIS A 212 -3.10 -23.14 31.46
N ASP A 213 -1.86 -23.13 30.96
CA ASP A 213 -0.73 -23.76 31.63
C ASP A 213 -0.65 -23.24 33.07
N GLU A 214 -0.85 -24.10 34.06
CA GLU A 214 -0.58 -23.73 35.45
C GLU A 214 0.88 -23.27 35.55
N ILE A 215 1.09 -22.08 36.13
CA ILE A 215 2.43 -21.63 36.48
C ILE A 215 2.88 -22.54 37.62
N ASN A 216 3.54 -23.65 37.27
CA ASN A 216 4.22 -24.52 38.21
C ASN A 216 5.11 -23.65 39.10
N ALA A 217 4.69 -23.48 40.36
CA ALA A 217 5.45 -22.74 41.35
C ALA A 217 6.70 -23.57 41.70
N ALA A 218 7.81 -23.20 41.08
CA ALA A 218 9.14 -23.71 41.36
C ALA A 218 9.76 -23.02 42.58
#